data_AF-A0A9R1ABT4-F1
#
_entry.id   AF-A0A9R1ABT4-F1
#
_cell.length_a   1.000
_cell.length_b   1.000
_cell.length_c   1.000
_cell.angle_alpha   90.00
_cell.angle_beta   90.00
_cell.angle_gamma   90.00
#
_symmetry.space_group_name_H-M   'P 1'
#
loop_
_entity.id
_entity.type
_entity.pdbx_description
1 polymer ?
#
loop_
_entity_poly.entity_id
_entity_poly.type
_entity_poly.pdbx_seq_one_letter_code
_entity_poly.pdbx_strand_id
1 'polypeptide(L)'
;MDTPEASPDTRYLDKLNIPSALVNRAFGESLKRMAEKADAEGEVVVKLDWRESMPHPDERVEYELWTNSNDECGPRCDEQAAFVKSFRGHAQILERGGYARFTPHYITWYCPEAFRLTRQCQSQCINHGRYCAPDPEEDFGEGYEGKQVVVENLRQLCVHRVANESGRPWAWWDFAMDYKLRCSMKEKKYSKACAEEVVTALGLSLDKVLACMGDPDADADNAVLSKEQEDQIGRGSRGDVTILPTLVINDVQYRGKLERTAVLKAVCAGFKEGTEPQVCLSHDMETNECLHRNGGCWRDEATNVTACRDTYRGRVCECPVVNGVRYDGDGYTHCKAVGPGRCALNHGGCWSETKGERTFSACSL
;
A
#
# COMPACT_ATOMS: atom_id res chain seq x y z
N MET A 1 18.18 19.45 -10.70
CA MET A 1 19.42 18.67 -10.64
C MET A 1 19.95 18.62 -12.06
N ASP A 2 21.19 19.04 -12.28
CA ASP A 2 21.81 18.97 -13.60
C ASP A 2 21.96 17.50 -14.01
N THR A 3 21.29 17.13 -15.10
CA THR A 3 21.48 15.83 -15.76
C THR A 3 22.83 15.85 -16.48
N PRO A 4 23.71 14.86 -16.27
CA PRO A 4 24.98 14.80 -17.00
C PRO A 4 24.76 14.72 -18.52
N GLU A 5 25.65 15.33 -19.31
CA GLU A 5 25.63 15.25 -20.77
C GLU A 5 25.57 13.79 -21.25
N ALA A 6 24.58 13.47 -22.09
CA ALA A 6 24.35 12.13 -22.59
C ALA A 6 25.50 11.70 -23.54
N SER A 7 26.36 10.81 -23.07
CA SER A 7 27.34 10.10 -23.91
C SER A 7 26.63 9.10 -24.85
N PRO A 8 27.15 8.87 -26.08
CA PRO A 8 26.57 7.90 -27.02
C PRO A 8 26.52 6.45 -26.52
N ASP A 9 27.25 6.10 -25.43
CA ASP A 9 27.36 4.74 -24.89
C ASP A 9 26.38 4.43 -23.73
N THR A 10 25.33 5.24 -23.57
CA THR A 10 24.35 5.14 -22.47
C THR A 10 23.26 4.08 -22.68
N ARG A 11 23.35 3.24 -23.71
CA ARG A 11 22.34 2.23 -24.12
C ARG A 11 22.06 1.11 -23.10
N TYR A 12 22.78 1.09 -21.98
CA TYR A 12 22.60 0.16 -20.88
C TYR A 12 22.17 0.84 -19.58
N LEU A 13 22.20 2.18 -19.50
CA LEU A 13 21.85 2.91 -18.27
C LEU A 13 20.36 2.78 -17.93
N ASP A 14 19.51 2.74 -18.94
CA ASP A 14 18.07 2.43 -18.84
C ASP A 14 17.79 1.03 -18.31
N LYS A 15 18.80 0.14 -18.32
CA LYS A 15 18.72 -1.25 -17.85
C LYS A 15 19.41 -1.48 -16.50
N LEU A 16 20.13 -0.49 -15.98
CA LEU A 16 20.86 -0.59 -14.71
C LEU A 16 20.05 0.07 -13.59
N ASN A 17 19.37 -0.74 -12.80
CA ASN A 17 18.78 -0.29 -11.54
C ASN A 17 19.64 -0.80 -10.37
N ILE A 18 20.47 0.09 -9.81
CA ILE A 18 21.32 -0.21 -8.66
C ILE A 18 20.62 0.35 -7.41
N PRO A 19 19.98 -0.50 -6.59
CA PRO A 19 19.43 -0.04 -5.32
C PRO A 19 20.59 0.47 -4.45
N SER A 20 20.46 1.69 -3.95
CA SER A 20 21.43 2.28 -3.03
C SER A 20 20.78 2.52 -1.68
N ALA A 21 21.52 2.20 -0.62
CA ALA A 21 21.10 2.43 0.75
C ALA A 21 22.29 2.97 1.55
N LEU A 22 22.02 3.93 2.42
CA LEU A 22 23.01 4.40 3.38
C LEU A 22 23.03 3.44 4.56
N VAL A 23 24.23 3.01 4.94
CA VAL A 23 24.45 2.16 6.11
C VAL A 23 25.49 2.79 7.01
N ASN A 24 25.45 2.45 8.30
CA ASN A 24 26.50 2.90 9.21
C ASN A 24 27.84 2.21 8.85
N ARG A 25 28.94 2.86 9.26
CA ARG A 25 30.30 2.39 8.97
C ARG A 25 30.55 0.97 9.47
N ALA A 26 30.07 0.63 10.66
CA ALA A 26 30.31 -0.69 11.26
C ALA A 26 29.69 -1.84 10.43
N PHE A 27 28.46 -1.64 9.94
CA PHE A 27 27.79 -2.59 9.06
C PHE A 27 28.48 -2.66 7.70
N GLY A 28 28.83 -1.52 7.10
CA GLY A 28 29.56 -1.47 5.83
C GLY A 28 30.90 -2.20 5.87
N GLU A 29 31.68 -2.03 6.95
CA GLU A 29 32.94 -2.76 7.14
C GLU A 29 32.73 -4.27 7.34
N SER A 30 31.58 -4.67 7.91
CA SER A 30 31.23 -6.08 8.05
C SER A 30 30.86 -6.71 6.70
N LEU A 31 30.09 -6.00 5.87
CA LEU A 31 29.77 -6.42 4.50
C LEU A 31 31.03 -6.58 3.64
N LYS A 32 31.98 -5.64 3.72
CA LYS A 32 33.27 -5.74 3.01
C LYS A 32 34.02 -7.02 3.36
N ARG A 33 34.18 -7.31 4.66
CA ARG A 33 34.86 -8.54 5.13
C ARG A 33 34.16 -9.81 4.69
N MET A 34 32.82 -9.79 4.60
CA MET A 34 32.06 -10.93 4.09
C MET A 34 32.27 -11.09 2.58
N ALA A 35 32.24 -9.99 1.82
CA ALA A 35 32.46 -10.00 0.38
C ALA A 35 33.88 -10.49 0.00
N GLU A 36 34.91 -10.11 0.77
CA GLU A 36 36.28 -10.60 0.56
C GLU A 36 36.43 -12.12 0.75
N LYS A 37 35.54 -12.74 1.53
CA LYS A 37 35.49 -14.19 1.77
C LYS A 37 34.54 -14.93 0.83
N ALA A 38 33.65 -14.18 0.16
CA ALA A 38 32.62 -14.72 -0.72
C ALA A 38 33.20 -15.53 -1.89
N ASP A 39 34.37 -15.13 -2.40
CA ASP A 39 35.09 -15.86 -3.46
C ASP A 39 35.45 -17.31 -3.07
N ALA A 40 35.50 -17.62 -1.77
CA ALA A 40 35.76 -18.97 -1.24
C ALA A 40 34.53 -19.65 -0.61
N GLU A 41 33.53 -18.88 -0.14
CA GLU A 41 32.42 -19.39 0.70
C GLU A 41 31.02 -19.19 0.09
N GLY A 42 30.89 -18.50 -1.05
CA GLY A 42 29.63 -18.28 -1.77
C GLY A 42 29.13 -16.83 -1.75
N GLU A 43 28.01 -16.57 -2.44
CA GLU A 43 27.44 -15.24 -2.64
C GLU A 43 26.90 -14.60 -1.34
N VAL A 44 27.14 -13.30 -1.15
CA VAL A 44 26.56 -12.52 -0.04
C VAL A 44 25.24 -11.88 -0.47
N VAL A 45 24.13 -12.33 0.11
CA VAL A 45 22.80 -11.76 -0.15
C VAL A 45 22.42 -10.75 0.94
N VAL A 46 22.11 -9.52 0.54
CA VAL A 46 21.61 -8.47 1.43
C VAL A 46 20.14 -8.20 1.12
N LYS A 47 19.28 -8.21 2.14
CA LYS A 47 17.84 -7.98 2.02
C LYS A 47 17.42 -6.83 2.93
N LEU A 48 16.64 -5.89 2.39
CA LEU A 48 15.87 -4.94 3.19
C LEU A 48 14.60 -5.64 3.69
N ASP A 49 14.39 -5.61 5.00
CA ASP A 49 13.27 -6.28 5.66
C ASP A 49 12.43 -5.26 6.44
N TRP A 50 11.15 -5.14 6.06
CA TRP A 50 10.23 -4.16 6.63
C TRP A 50 9.47 -4.68 7.84
N ARG A 51 9.53 -5.99 8.14
CA ARG A 51 8.71 -6.65 9.18
C ARG A 51 8.75 -5.94 10.53
N GLU A 52 9.94 -5.52 10.95
CA GLU A 52 10.18 -4.85 12.24
C GLU A 52 10.33 -3.33 12.14
N SER A 53 10.36 -2.78 10.92
CA SER A 53 10.65 -1.35 10.70
C SER A 53 9.42 -0.52 10.33
N MET A 54 8.32 -1.17 9.91
CA MET A 54 7.09 -0.48 9.58
C MET A 54 6.28 -0.18 10.85
N PRO A 55 5.75 1.04 11.04
CA PRO A 55 4.83 1.30 12.14
C PRO A 55 3.58 0.44 12.02
N HIS A 56 3.10 -0.08 13.15
CA HIS A 56 1.92 -0.96 13.20
C HIS A 56 1.07 -0.69 14.46
N PRO A 57 0.44 0.50 14.54
CA PRO A 57 -0.23 0.95 15.76
C PRO A 57 -1.47 0.11 16.11
N ASP A 58 -2.18 -0.38 15.09
CA ASP A 58 -3.44 -1.10 15.25
C ASP A 58 -3.71 -2.12 14.12
N GLU A 59 -4.95 -2.56 14.00
CA GLU A 59 -5.41 -3.62 13.08
C GLU A 59 -5.74 -3.13 11.67
N ARG A 60 -5.60 -1.83 11.39
CA ARG A 60 -5.82 -1.25 10.06
C ARG A 60 -4.53 -0.59 9.58
N VAL A 61 -4.29 -0.66 8.27
CA VAL A 61 -3.15 0.00 7.63
C VAL A 61 -3.64 1.16 6.76
N GLU A 62 -3.16 2.36 7.05
CA GLU A 62 -3.31 3.51 6.17
C GLU A 62 -2.12 3.55 5.21
N TYR A 63 -2.40 3.63 3.91
CA TYR A 63 -1.34 3.81 2.92
C TYR A 63 -1.74 4.76 1.81
N GLU A 64 -0.74 5.46 1.29
CA GLU A 64 -0.89 6.52 0.32
C GLU A 64 0.01 6.27 -0.89
N LEU A 65 -0.46 6.65 -2.08
CA LEU A 65 0.37 6.69 -3.28
C LEU A 65 0.41 8.12 -3.81
N TRP A 66 1.55 8.76 -3.64
CA TRP A 66 1.88 10.02 -4.28
C TRP A 66 2.37 9.76 -5.70
N THR A 67 1.64 10.25 -6.70
CA THR A 67 1.86 9.99 -8.12
C THR A 67 1.50 11.20 -9.01
N ASN A 68 1.48 11.00 -10.32
CA ASN A 68 1.06 11.98 -11.31
C ASN A 68 0.24 11.30 -12.43
N SER A 69 -0.76 11.99 -12.97
CA SER A 69 -1.54 11.49 -14.11
C SER A 69 -0.82 11.60 -15.46
N ASN A 70 0.32 12.29 -15.54
CA ASN A 70 1.24 12.24 -16.69
C ASN A 70 1.59 10.78 -17.06
N ASP A 71 1.49 10.40 -18.34
CA ASP A 71 1.94 9.10 -18.89
C ASP A 71 3.11 9.20 -19.90
N GLU A 72 3.69 10.39 -20.14
CA GLU A 72 4.84 10.64 -21.02
C GLU A 72 6.18 10.90 -20.31
N CYS A 73 6.33 10.55 -19.02
CA CYS A 73 7.61 10.74 -18.31
C CYS A 73 8.60 9.57 -18.43
N GLY A 74 8.54 8.82 -19.53
CA GLY A 74 9.42 7.68 -19.81
C GLY A 74 9.31 6.54 -18.78
N PRO A 75 10.42 5.83 -18.45
CA PRO A 75 10.39 4.62 -17.61
C PRO A 75 9.74 4.81 -16.23
N ARG A 76 9.77 6.03 -15.67
CA ARG A 76 9.14 6.33 -14.37
C ARG A 76 7.61 6.28 -14.43
N CYS A 77 7.02 6.71 -15.54
CA CYS A 77 5.58 6.64 -15.75
C CYS A 77 5.16 5.18 -16.04
N ASP A 78 5.97 4.45 -16.80
CA ASP A 78 5.75 3.04 -17.08
C ASP A 78 5.80 2.18 -15.80
N GLU A 79 6.75 2.43 -14.89
CA GLU A 79 6.86 1.74 -13.60
C GLU A 79 5.62 1.99 -12.72
N GLN A 80 5.16 3.24 -12.64
CA GLN A 80 3.95 3.59 -11.89
C GLN A 80 2.71 2.92 -12.48
N ALA A 81 2.54 2.95 -13.80
CA ALA A 81 1.43 2.29 -14.48
C ALA A 81 1.45 0.76 -14.26
N ALA A 82 2.64 0.14 -14.35
CA ALA A 82 2.82 -1.28 -14.07
C ALA A 82 2.51 -1.63 -12.61
N PHE A 83 2.88 -0.77 -11.67
CA PHE A 83 2.54 -0.94 -10.26
C PHE A 83 1.03 -0.85 -10.04
N VAL A 84 0.36 0.21 -10.50
CA VAL A 84 -1.10 0.37 -10.35
C VAL A 84 -1.83 -0.85 -10.94
N LYS A 85 -1.39 -1.32 -12.11
CA LYS A 85 -1.93 -2.52 -12.77
C LYS A 85 -1.78 -3.78 -11.94
N SER A 86 -0.57 -4.01 -11.41
CA SER A 86 -0.24 -5.24 -10.70
C SER A 86 -0.76 -5.26 -9.26
N PHE A 87 -0.87 -4.10 -8.61
CA PHE A 87 -1.29 -3.96 -7.23
C PHE A 87 -2.81 -3.82 -7.05
N ARG A 88 -3.54 -3.36 -8.06
CA ARG A 88 -5.01 -3.18 -8.06
C ARG A 88 -5.78 -4.32 -7.37
N GLY A 89 -5.46 -5.57 -7.67
CA GLY A 89 -6.15 -6.73 -7.08
C GLY A 89 -5.94 -6.85 -5.56
N HIS A 90 -4.72 -6.62 -5.08
CA HIS A 90 -4.42 -6.65 -3.65
C HIS A 90 -5.05 -5.47 -2.91
N ALA A 91 -4.98 -4.27 -3.49
CA ALA A 91 -5.64 -3.10 -2.94
C ALA A 91 -7.16 -3.33 -2.79
N GLN A 92 -7.80 -3.89 -3.83
CA GLN A 92 -9.22 -4.25 -3.79
C GLN A 92 -9.56 -5.26 -2.69
N ILE A 93 -8.73 -6.29 -2.48
CA ILE A 93 -8.93 -7.27 -1.41
C ILE A 93 -8.84 -6.59 -0.04
N LEU A 94 -7.82 -5.75 0.17
CA LEU A 94 -7.59 -5.06 1.43
C LEU A 94 -8.72 -4.06 1.75
N GLU A 95 -9.12 -3.24 0.78
CA GLU A 95 -10.16 -2.22 0.97
C GLU A 95 -11.56 -2.82 1.10
N ARG A 96 -11.90 -3.85 0.31
CA ARG A 96 -13.20 -4.55 0.43
C ARG A 96 -13.33 -5.29 1.76
N GLY A 97 -12.22 -5.79 2.29
CA GLY A 97 -12.17 -6.43 3.61
C GLY A 97 -12.15 -5.44 4.77
N GLY A 98 -12.01 -4.13 4.52
CA GLY A 98 -11.88 -3.10 5.56
C GLY A 98 -10.54 -3.13 6.30
N TYR A 99 -9.56 -3.90 5.80
CA TYR A 99 -8.24 -4.09 6.43
C TYR A 99 -7.30 -2.89 6.22
N ALA A 100 -7.48 -2.15 5.13
CA ALA A 100 -6.64 -1.01 4.81
C ALA A 100 -7.45 0.16 4.27
N ARG A 101 -6.90 1.36 4.43
CA ARG A 101 -7.42 2.60 3.85
C ARG A 101 -6.38 3.17 2.90
N PHE A 102 -6.75 3.24 1.62
CA PHE A 102 -5.93 3.83 0.58
C PHE A 102 -6.34 5.28 0.28
N THR A 103 -5.36 6.16 0.11
CA THR A 103 -5.57 7.52 -0.41
C THR A 103 -4.57 7.83 -1.54
N PRO A 104 -5.04 8.12 -2.77
CA PRO A 104 -4.17 8.62 -3.83
C PRO A 104 -3.87 10.10 -3.60
N HIS A 105 -2.64 10.50 -3.89
CA HIS A 105 -2.19 11.88 -3.81
C HIS A 105 -1.45 12.28 -5.08
N TYR A 106 -1.53 13.56 -5.41
CA TYR A 106 -0.90 14.13 -6.61
C TYR A 106 -0.12 15.37 -6.23
N ILE A 107 1.18 15.36 -6.54
CA ILE A 107 2.02 16.52 -6.28
C ILE A 107 1.55 17.71 -7.13
N THR A 108 1.47 18.88 -6.50
CA THR A 108 1.11 20.12 -7.17
C THR A 108 2.09 21.20 -6.82
N TRP A 109 2.68 21.81 -7.83
CA TRP A 109 3.58 22.95 -7.67
C TRP A 109 2.78 24.25 -7.72
N TYR A 110 3.46 25.37 -7.52
CA TYR A 110 2.89 26.69 -7.74
C TYR A 110 3.84 27.54 -8.56
N CYS A 111 3.28 28.54 -9.22
CA CYS A 111 4.00 29.55 -9.97
C CYS A 111 4.06 30.84 -9.14
N PRO A 112 5.28 31.35 -8.84
CA PRO A 112 5.42 32.58 -8.06
C PRO A 112 4.72 33.76 -8.74
N GLU A 113 4.22 34.70 -7.94
CA GLU A 113 3.39 35.82 -8.40
C GLU A 113 4.04 36.62 -9.53
N ALA A 114 5.36 36.85 -9.44
CA ALA A 114 6.13 37.57 -10.46
C ALA A 114 6.10 36.92 -11.86
N PHE A 115 5.81 35.62 -11.95
CA PHE A 115 5.81 34.86 -13.20
C PHE A 115 4.42 34.50 -13.71
N ARG A 116 3.34 34.93 -13.04
CA ARG A 116 1.96 34.55 -13.39
C ARG A 116 1.54 34.88 -14.83
N LEU A 117 2.08 35.97 -15.37
CA LEU A 117 1.78 36.44 -16.73
C LEU A 117 2.70 35.84 -17.80
N THR A 118 3.67 35.00 -17.41
CA THR A 118 4.55 34.34 -18.37
C THR A 118 3.82 33.21 -19.08
N ARG A 119 4.20 32.93 -20.33
CA ARG A 119 3.63 31.82 -21.10
C ARG A 119 3.81 30.48 -20.39
N GLN A 120 4.96 30.27 -19.74
CA GLN A 120 5.28 29.07 -18.99
C GLN A 120 4.29 28.86 -17.84
N CYS A 121 4.00 29.91 -17.06
CA CYS A 121 3.04 29.79 -15.98
C CYS A 121 1.62 29.52 -16.49
N GLN A 122 1.21 30.22 -17.55
CA GLN A 122 -0.12 30.09 -18.13
C GLN A 122 -0.37 28.74 -18.80
N SER A 123 0.66 28.09 -19.36
CA SER A 123 0.54 26.75 -19.93
C SER A 123 0.57 25.66 -18.86
N GLN A 124 1.36 25.82 -17.81
CA GLN A 124 1.60 24.74 -16.84
C GLN A 124 0.66 24.75 -15.62
N CYS A 125 -0.10 25.83 -15.43
CA CYS A 125 -0.87 26.03 -14.21
C CYS A 125 -2.35 26.30 -14.46
N ILE A 126 -3.16 25.93 -13.48
CA ILE A 126 -4.57 26.34 -13.34
C ILE A 126 -4.73 27.29 -12.15
N ASN A 127 -5.95 27.81 -11.95
CA ASN A 127 -6.29 28.75 -10.88
C ASN A 127 -5.27 29.89 -10.75
N HIS A 128 -4.91 30.52 -11.89
CA HIS A 128 -3.99 31.65 -11.96
C HIS A 128 -2.60 31.41 -11.34
N GLY A 129 -2.03 30.22 -11.56
CA GLY A 129 -0.68 29.89 -11.12
C GLY A 129 -0.60 29.25 -9.74
N ARG A 130 -1.74 28.97 -9.08
CA ARG A 130 -1.76 28.36 -7.74
C ARG A 130 -1.41 26.88 -7.75
N TYR A 131 -1.80 26.17 -8.81
CA TYR A 131 -1.58 24.73 -8.95
C TYR A 131 -1.02 24.43 -10.32
N CYS A 132 0.15 23.81 -10.35
CA CYS A 132 0.93 23.57 -11.56
C CYS A 132 1.45 22.13 -11.58
N ALA A 133 1.70 21.62 -12.78
CA ALA A 133 2.47 20.41 -13.02
C ALA A 133 3.60 20.74 -14.00
N PRO A 134 4.74 20.02 -13.95
CA PRO A 134 5.75 20.12 -14.99
C PRO A 134 5.17 19.69 -16.34
N ASP A 135 5.77 20.22 -17.40
CA ASP A 135 5.40 19.86 -18.76
C ASP A 135 5.66 18.35 -18.97
N PRO A 136 4.71 17.58 -19.51
CA PRO A 136 4.77 16.12 -19.53
C PRO A 136 5.94 15.59 -20.36
N GLU A 137 6.22 16.24 -21.48
CA GLU A 137 7.28 15.92 -22.43
C GLU A 137 8.56 16.75 -22.21
N GLU A 138 8.57 17.63 -21.20
CA GLU A 138 9.61 18.65 -20.98
C GLU A 138 9.81 19.59 -22.19
N ASP A 139 8.80 19.74 -23.03
CA ASP A 139 8.80 20.55 -24.25
C ASP A 139 7.56 21.45 -24.34
N PHE A 140 7.75 22.74 -24.04
CA PHE A 140 6.67 23.73 -24.07
C PHE A 140 6.11 24.06 -25.47
N GLY A 141 6.66 23.48 -26.54
CA GLY A 141 6.28 23.72 -27.94
C GLY A 141 5.29 22.72 -28.53
N GLU A 142 5.25 21.49 -28.01
CA GLU A 142 4.48 20.37 -28.54
C GLU A 142 3.90 19.51 -27.40
N GLY A 143 2.91 18.67 -27.69
CA GLY A 143 2.36 17.76 -26.68
C GLY A 143 1.30 18.38 -25.78
N TYR A 144 1.21 17.86 -24.56
CA TYR A 144 0.21 18.26 -23.57
C TYR A 144 0.80 19.31 -22.61
N GLU A 145 0.00 20.26 -22.15
CA GLU A 145 0.50 21.25 -21.19
C GLU A 145 0.29 20.75 -19.75
N GLY A 146 1.15 21.18 -18.81
CA GLY A 146 1.04 20.81 -17.40
C GLY A 146 -0.31 21.17 -16.78
N LYS A 147 -1.00 22.23 -17.23
CA LYS A 147 -2.35 22.54 -16.73
C LYS A 147 -3.35 21.40 -17.00
N GLN A 148 -3.20 20.68 -18.11
CA GLN A 148 -4.05 19.52 -18.44
C GLN A 148 -3.78 18.37 -17.48
N VAL A 149 -2.52 18.21 -17.06
CA VAL A 149 -2.12 17.26 -16.01
C VAL A 149 -2.73 17.61 -14.66
N VAL A 150 -2.71 18.89 -14.28
CA VAL A 150 -3.34 19.33 -13.02
C VAL A 150 -4.85 19.08 -13.02
N VAL A 151 -5.53 19.35 -14.14
CA VAL A 151 -6.98 19.10 -14.28
C VAL A 151 -7.30 17.61 -14.14
N GLU A 152 -6.49 16.72 -14.70
CA GLU A 152 -6.70 15.28 -14.53
C GLU A 152 -6.34 14.81 -13.11
N ASN A 153 -5.26 15.31 -12.51
CA ASN A 153 -4.92 15.02 -11.10
C ASN A 153 -6.09 15.39 -10.17
N LEU A 154 -6.67 16.58 -10.35
CA LEU A 154 -7.87 17.04 -9.66
C LEU A 154 -9.06 16.09 -9.89
N ARG A 155 -9.27 15.62 -11.12
CA ARG A 155 -10.33 14.66 -11.44
C ARG A 155 -10.14 13.34 -10.71
N GLN A 156 -8.92 12.78 -10.70
CA GLN A 156 -8.66 11.49 -10.04
C GLN A 156 -8.86 11.56 -8.52
N LEU A 157 -8.46 12.67 -7.89
CA LEU A 157 -8.75 12.97 -6.49
C LEU A 157 -10.27 13.01 -6.22
N CYS A 158 -11.02 13.69 -7.08
CA CYS A 158 -12.47 13.75 -6.97
C CYS A 158 -13.16 12.42 -7.25
N VAL A 159 -12.63 11.60 -8.17
CA VAL A 159 -13.09 10.23 -8.38
C VAL A 159 -12.90 9.39 -7.13
N HIS A 160 -11.75 9.48 -6.45
CA HIS A 160 -11.53 8.79 -5.18
C HIS A 160 -12.50 9.24 -4.10
N ARG A 161 -12.73 10.55 -3.94
CA ARG A 161 -13.73 11.08 -3.00
C ARG A 161 -15.12 10.52 -3.28
N VAL A 162 -15.59 10.57 -4.53
CA VAL A 162 -16.92 10.08 -4.91
C VAL A 162 -17.02 8.55 -4.75
N ALA A 163 -15.94 7.82 -5.06
CA ALA A 163 -15.85 6.38 -4.84
C ALA A 163 -16.01 6.03 -3.36
N ASN A 164 -15.32 6.75 -2.47
CA ASN A 164 -15.45 6.61 -1.01
C ASN A 164 -16.88 6.89 -0.52
N GLU A 165 -17.47 8.00 -0.95
CA GLU A 165 -18.85 8.37 -0.60
C GLU A 165 -19.88 7.33 -1.06
N SER A 166 -19.59 6.62 -2.16
CA SER A 166 -20.44 5.54 -2.68
C SER A 166 -20.24 4.19 -1.97
N GLY A 167 -19.34 4.11 -0.98
CA GLY A 167 -18.99 2.86 -0.29
C GLY A 167 -18.15 1.90 -1.15
N ARG A 168 -17.49 2.41 -2.20
CA ARG A 168 -16.65 1.64 -3.13
C ARG A 168 -15.25 2.27 -3.23
N PRO A 169 -14.51 2.44 -2.11
CA PRO A 169 -13.20 3.13 -2.09
C PRO A 169 -12.21 2.58 -3.13
N TRP A 170 -12.25 1.27 -3.35
CA TRP A 170 -11.40 0.56 -4.30
C TRP A 170 -11.66 0.87 -5.78
N ALA A 171 -12.75 1.58 -6.13
CA ALA A 171 -13.10 1.90 -7.51
C ALA A 171 -12.11 2.89 -8.15
N TRP A 172 -11.35 3.64 -7.34
CA TRP A 172 -10.28 4.48 -7.87
C TRP A 172 -9.22 3.65 -8.62
N TRP A 173 -8.89 2.44 -8.15
CA TRP A 173 -7.93 1.57 -8.85
C TRP A 173 -8.42 1.12 -10.22
N ASP A 174 -9.74 0.94 -10.37
CA ASP A 174 -10.36 0.65 -11.66
C ASP A 174 -10.26 1.88 -12.57
N PHE A 175 -10.58 3.07 -12.04
CA PHE A 175 -10.48 4.34 -12.77
C PHE A 175 -9.06 4.64 -13.23
N ALA A 176 -8.07 4.61 -12.33
CA ALA A 176 -6.68 4.91 -12.65
C ALA A 176 -6.14 3.99 -13.75
N MET A 177 -6.52 2.71 -13.72
CA MET A 177 -6.16 1.76 -14.75
C MET A 177 -6.86 1.99 -16.08
N ASP A 178 -8.19 2.11 -16.07
CA ASP A 178 -8.97 2.28 -17.28
C ASP A 178 -8.65 3.62 -17.96
N TYR A 179 -8.41 4.68 -17.18
CA TYR A 179 -7.97 5.97 -17.69
C TYR A 179 -6.62 5.85 -18.40
N LYS A 180 -5.61 5.25 -17.76
CA LYS A 180 -4.29 5.06 -18.39
C LYS A 180 -4.37 4.23 -19.67
N LEU A 181 -5.25 3.24 -19.73
CA LEU A 181 -5.42 2.40 -20.92
C LEU A 181 -6.20 3.10 -22.05
N ARG A 182 -7.16 3.96 -21.73
CA ARG A 182 -8.09 4.55 -22.70
C ARG A 182 -7.74 5.98 -23.12
N CYS A 183 -7.12 6.74 -22.22
CA CYS A 183 -6.93 8.19 -22.32
C CYS A 183 -5.45 8.59 -22.39
N SER A 184 -4.65 7.83 -23.15
CA SER A 184 -3.21 8.02 -23.24
C SER A 184 -2.82 9.30 -23.99
N MET A 185 -1.75 9.95 -23.52
CA MET A 185 -1.09 11.06 -24.22
C MET A 185 -0.48 10.61 -25.56
N LYS A 186 0.20 9.44 -25.64
CA LYS A 186 0.72 8.85 -26.90
C LYS A 186 -0.33 8.78 -28.00
N GLU A 187 -1.55 8.41 -27.64
CA GLU A 187 -2.66 8.26 -28.57
C GLU A 187 -3.45 9.56 -28.80
N LYS A 188 -3.01 10.67 -28.20
CA LYS A 188 -3.69 11.98 -28.22
C LYS A 188 -5.13 11.91 -27.68
N LYS A 189 -5.38 11.04 -26.69
CA LYS A 189 -6.69 10.83 -26.07
C LYS A 189 -6.80 11.41 -24.67
N TYR A 190 -5.72 12.00 -24.15
CA TYR A 190 -5.69 12.64 -22.84
C TYR A 190 -6.60 13.88 -22.84
N SER A 191 -7.86 13.70 -22.45
CA SER A 191 -8.91 14.68 -22.66
C SER A 191 -10.01 14.53 -21.63
N LYS A 192 -10.73 15.64 -21.39
CA LYS A 192 -11.91 15.68 -20.52
C LYS A 192 -12.94 14.61 -20.89
N ALA A 193 -13.32 14.55 -22.18
CA ALA A 193 -14.34 13.62 -22.67
C ALA A 193 -13.95 12.16 -22.39
N CYS A 194 -12.70 11.78 -22.66
CA CYS A 194 -12.23 10.42 -22.39
C CYS A 194 -12.32 10.08 -20.89
N ALA A 195 -11.90 10.99 -20.01
CA ALA A 195 -11.96 10.80 -18.57
C ALA A 195 -13.40 10.60 -18.07
N GLU A 196 -14.34 11.41 -18.55
CA GLU A 196 -15.75 11.37 -18.16
C GLU A 196 -16.45 10.08 -18.62
N GLU A 197 -16.07 9.54 -19.77
CA GLU A 197 -16.54 8.22 -20.21
C GLU A 197 -16.04 7.09 -19.29
N VAL A 198 -14.82 7.19 -18.76
CA VAL A 198 -14.29 6.20 -17.80
C VAL A 198 -15.07 6.29 -16.47
N VAL A 199 -15.31 7.50 -15.95
CA VAL A 199 -16.13 7.71 -14.75
C VAL A 199 -17.50 7.06 -14.92
N THR A 200 -18.15 7.33 -16.05
CA THR A 200 -19.50 6.82 -16.35
C THR A 200 -19.50 5.30 -16.51
N ALA A 201 -18.51 4.73 -17.20
CA ALA A 201 -18.37 3.28 -17.40
C ALA A 201 -18.22 2.51 -16.09
N LEU A 202 -17.62 3.12 -15.06
CA LEU A 202 -17.45 2.53 -13.72
C LEU A 202 -18.69 2.70 -12.82
N GLY A 203 -19.71 3.39 -13.31
CA GLY A 203 -20.95 3.67 -12.60
C GLY A 203 -20.77 4.68 -11.46
N LEU A 204 -19.80 5.60 -11.57
CA LEU A 204 -19.61 6.70 -10.63
C LEU A 204 -20.41 7.93 -11.09
N SER A 205 -20.85 8.77 -10.15
CA SER A 205 -21.61 9.97 -10.47
C SER A 205 -20.71 11.05 -11.05
N LEU A 206 -20.79 11.25 -12.37
CA LEU A 206 -20.05 12.30 -13.05
C LEU A 206 -20.36 13.70 -12.49
N ASP A 207 -21.63 14.00 -12.22
CA ASP A 207 -22.05 15.29 -11.66
C ASP A 207 -21.36 15.58 -10.32
N LYS A 208 -21.24 14.57 -9.44
CA LYS A 208 -20.53 14.72 -8.17
C LYS A 208 -19.02 14.91 -8.37
N VAL A 209 -18.43 14.23 -9.35
CA VAL A 209 -17.01 14.41 -9.67
C VAL A 209 -16.77 15.84 -10.16
N LEU A 210 -17.59 16.33 -11.11
CA LEU A 210 -17.48 17.71 -11.62
C LEU A 210 -17.73 18.76 -10.53
N ALA A 211 -18.72 18.53 -9.66
CA ALA A 211 -18.97 19.41 -8.52
C ALA A 211 -17.79 19.45 -7.53
N CYS A 212 -17.12 18.32 -7.31
CA CYS A 212 -15.92 18.25 -6.50
C CYS A 212 -14.74 19.00 -7.14
N MET A 213 -14.57 18.90 -8.46
CA MET A 213 -13.49 19.58 -9.17
C MET A 213 -13.65 21.10 -9.12
N GLY A 214 -14.89 21.60 -9.20
CA GLY A 214 -15.17 23.03 -9.29
C GLY A 214 -14.68 23.62 -10.62
N ASP A 215 -14.40 24.92 -10.62
CA ASP A 215 -13.88 25.63 -11.79
C ASP A 215 -12.33 25.71 -11.74
N PRO A 216 -11.60 25.00 -12.62
CA PRO A 216 -10.14 25.06 -12.67
C PRO A 216 -9.63 26.41 -13.21
N ASP A 217 -10.45 27.17 -13.94
CA ASP A 217 -10.03 28.44 -14.54
C ASP A 217 -10.29 29.63 -13.60
N ALA A 218 -10.95 29.41 -12.46
CA ALA A 218 -11.27 30.47 -11.51
C ALA A 218 -10.00 31.05 -10.85
N ASP A 219 -9.96 32.36 -10.68
CA ASP A 219 -8.97 33.06 -9.86
C ASP A 219 -9.25 32.91 -8.36
N ALA A 220 -9.34 31.67 -7.89
CA ALA A 220 -9.62 31.31 -6.51
C ALA A 220 -8.88 30.02 -6.12
N ASP A 221 -8.77 29.78 -4.82
CA ASP A 221 -8.20 28.53 -4.31
C ASP A 221 -9.15 27.36 -4.61
N ASN A 222 -8.58 26.24 -5.03
CA ASN A 222 -9.29 24.98 -5.19
C ASN A 222 -9.09 24.14 -3.92
N ALA A 223 -10.17 23.88 -3.18
CA ALA A 223 -10.09 23.21 -1.88
C ALA A 223 -9.45 21.81 -1.94
N VAL A 224 -9.59 21.09 -3.06
CA VAL A 224 -8.98 19.76 -3.25
C VAL A 224 -7.47 19.90 -3.43
N LEU A 225 -7.02 20.78 -4.32
CA LEU A 225 -5.59 20.96 -4.60
C LEU A 225 -4.84 21.71 -3.49
N SER A 226 -5.50 22.64 -2.78
CA SER A 226 -4.94 23.23 -1.57
C SER A 226 -4.64 22.17 -0.52
N LYS A 227 -5.55 21.20 -0.36
CA LYS A 227 -5.34 20.09 0.58
C LYS A 227 -4.17 19.21 0.16
N GLU A 228 -3.95 18.98 -1.13
CA GLU A 228 -2.77 18.25 -1.62
C GLU A 228 -1.47 18.98 -1.30
N GLN A 229 -1.42 20.32 -1.47
CA GLN A 229 -0.23 21.11 -1.07
C GLN A 229 0.03 21.04 0.44
N GLU A 230 -1.02 21.08 1.26
CA GLU A 230 -0.91 20.90 2.71
C GLU A 230 -0.44 19.49 3.09
N ASP A 231 -1.01 18.47 2.45
CA ASP A 231 -0.69 17.07 2.71
C ASP A 231 0.67 16.69 2.17
N GLN A 232 1.20 17.38 1.17
CA GLN A 232 2.56 17.17 0.66
C GLN A 232 3.60 17.52 1.73
N ILE A 233 3.32 18.54 2.55
CA ILE A 233 4.16 18.96 3.66
C ILE A 233 4.02 17.94 4.81
N GLY A 234 5.13 17.28 5.11
CA GLY A 234 5.24 16.29 6.17
C GLY A 234 4.94 16.84 7.54
N ARG A 235 4.36 16.00 8.40
CA ARG A 235 4.39 16.22 9.84
C ARG A 235 5.30 15.18 10.49
N GLY A 236 5.99 15.58 11.56
CA GLY A 236 6.84 14.69 12.35
C GLY A 236 7.94 13.99 11.53
N SER A 237 8.03 12.67 11.69
CA SER A 237 9.06 11.85 11.05
C SER A 237 8.78 11.48 9.59
N ARG A 238 7.57 11.73 9.07
CA ARG A 238 7.22 11.41 7.68
C ARG A 238 8.07 12.23 6.70
N GLY A 239 8.26 13.52 6.99
CA GLY A 239 8.88 14.48 6.10
C GLY A 239 8.06 14.77 4.84
N ASP A 240 8.51 15.77 4.08
CA ASP A 240 7.84 16.23 2.86
C ASP A 240 7.95 15.19 1.74
N VAL A 241 6.90 15.11 0.93
CA VAL A 241 6.94 14.35 -0.32
C VAL A 241 7.49 15.24 -1.43
N THR A 242 8.72 14.94 -1.86
CA THR A 242 9.45 15.76 -2.84
C THR A 242 9.80 15.01 -4.12
N ILE A 243 9.56 13.69 -4.17
CA ILE A 243 9.91 12.82 -5.28
C ILE A 243 8.72 11.91 -5.60
N LEU A 244 8.47 11.66 -6.88
CA LEU A 244 7.45 10.72 -7.35
C LEU A 244 8.08 9.51 -8.05
N PRO A 245 7.44 8.32 -7.95
CA PRO A 245 6.36 8.00 -7.01
C PRO A 245 6.88 7.93 -5.56
N THR A 246 6.02 8.23 -4.60
CA THR A 246 6.27 7.97 -3.18
C THR A 246 5.09 7.20 -2.59
N LEU A 247 5.38 6.10 -1.91
CA LEU A 247 4.38 5.37 -1.12
C LEU A 247 4.58 5.73 0.35
N VAL A 248 3.50 6.01 1.07
CA VAL A 248 3.51 6.21 2.53
C VAL A 248 2.69 5.09 3.16
N ILE A 249 3.18 4.48 4.23
CA ILE A 249 2.47 3.44 4.99
C ILE A 249 2.54 3.85 6.46
N ASN A 250 1.39 3.97 7.11
CA ASN A 250 1.25 4.39 8.51
C ASN A 250 2.12 5.63 8.85
N ASP A 251 1.98 6.68 8.04
CA ASP A 251 2.69 7.96 8.17
C ASP A 251 4.23 7.88 8.04
N VAL A 252 4.75 6.82 7.39
CA VAL A 252 6.18 6.69 7.07
C VAL A 252 6.38 6.44 5.58
N GLN A 253 7.31 7.17 4.96
CA GLN A 253 7.65 6.99 3.55
C GLN A 253 8.34 5.64 3.34
N TYR A 254 7.76 4.81 2.49
CA TYR A 254 8.33 3.55 2.04
C TYR A 254 9.49 3.81 1.07
N ARG A 255 10.67 3.24 1.37
CA ARG A 255 11.90 3.40 0.58
C ARG A 255 12.36 2.10 -0.10
N GLY A 256 11.42 1.23 -0.43
CA GLY A 256 11.67 0.02 -1.21
C GLY A 256 11.28 0.16 -2.68
N LYS A 257 11.34 -0.96 -3.40
CA LYS A 257 10.98 -1.02 -4.81
C LYS A 257 9.46 -0.91 -4.98
N LEU A 258 9.00 -0.14 -5.98
CA LEU A 258 7.59 -0.06 -6.34
C LEU A 258 7.16 -1.31 -7.12
N GLU A 259 7.01 -2.43 -6.42
CA GLU A 259 6.65 -3.73 -6.98
C GLU A 259 5.58 -4.40 -6.13
N ARG A 260 4.67 -5.13 -6.77
CA ARG A 260 3.46 -5.69 -6.15
C ARG A 260 3.76 -6.44 -4.86
N THR A 261 4.69 -7.39 -4.88
CA THR A 261 5.04 -8.22 -3.71
C THR A 261 5.80 -7.42 -2.67
N ALA A 262 6.77 -6.60 -3.08
CA ALA A 262 7.54 -5.75 -2.17
C ALA A 262 6.67 -4.76 -1.38
N VAL A 263 5.69 -4.14 -2.05
CA VAL A 263 4.74 -3.22 -1.43
C VAL A 263 3.73 -3.97 -0.56
N LEU A 264 3.20 -5.10 -1.02
CA LEU A 264 2.30 -5.91 -0.19
C LEU A 264 2.98 -6.36 1.11
N LYS A 265 4.25 -6.77 1.05
CA LYS A 265 5.05 -7.10 2.25
C LYS A 265 5.19 -5.92 3.21
N ALA A 266 5.36 -4.71 2.68
CA ALA A 266 5.44 -3.50 3.50
C ALA A 266 4.08 -3.15 4.14
N VAL A 267 2.99 -3.28 3.39
CA VAL A 267 1.63 -3.09 3.90
C VAL A 267 1.29 -4.15 4.96
N CYS A 268 1.63 -5.42 4.73
CA CYS A 268 1.44 -6.51 5.69
C CYS A 268 2.25 -6.29 6.98
N ALA A 269 3.44 -5.70 6.88
CA ALA A 269 4.20 -5.26 8.06
C ALA A 269 3.52 -4.12 8.83
N GLY A 270 2.60 -3.37 8.21
CA GLY A 270 1.87 -2.29 8.87
C GLY A 270 0.79 -2.76 9.86
N PHE A 271 0.40 -4.04 9.83
CA PHE A 271 -0.61 -4.57 10.75
C PHE A 271 0.01 -4.93 12.09
N LYS A 272 -0.73 -4.67 13.17
CA LYS A 272 -0.44 -5.21 14.49
C LYS A 272 -0.40 -6.73 14.44
N GLU A 273 0.59 -7.33 15.09
CA GLU A 273 0.77 -8.78 15.08
C GLU A 273 -0.50 -9.53 15.53
N GLY A 274 -0.85 -10.56 14.76
CA GLY A 274 -2.06 -11.36 14.92
C GLY A 274 -3.29 -10.80 14.18
N THR A 275 -3.30 -9.53 13.79
CA THR A 275 -4.46 -8.90 13.13
C THR A 275 -4.39 -8.93 11.60
N GLU A 276 -3.35 -9.57 11.06
CA GLU A 276 -3.08 -9.57 9.63
C GLU A 276 -4.16 -10.33 8.85
N PRO A 277 -4.61 -9.80 7.70
CA PRO A 277 -5.56 -10.51 6.85
C PRO A 277 -4.90 -11.72 6.17
N GLN A 278 -5.71 -12.69 5.74
CA GLN A 278 -5.22 -13.93 5.10
C GLN A 278 -4.30 -13.71 3.89
N VAL A 279 -4.47 -12.59 3.17
CA VAL A 279 -3.59 -12.22 2.04
C VAL A 279 -2.13 -12.03 2.49
N CYS A 280 -1.91 -11.64 3.75
CA CYS A 280 -0.59 -11.49 4.37
C CYS A 280 -0.01 -12.79 4.93
N LEU A 281 -0.83 -13.82 5.12
CA LEU A 281 -0.42 -15.12 5.69
C LEU A 281 -0.30 -16.20 4.61
N SER A 282 0.09 -15.77 3.41
CA SER A 282 0.34 -16.68 2.29
C SER A 282 1.84 -16.98 2.19
N HIS A 283 2.16 -18.14 1.63
CA HIS A 283 3.54 -18.62 1.47
C HIS A 283 4.47 -17.65 0.70
N ASP A 284 3.92 -16.80 -0.17
CA ASP A 284 4.72 -15.78 -0.88
C ASP A 284 5.08 -14.59 0.04
N MET A 285 4.30 -14.37 1.09
CA MET A 285 4.41 -13.26 2.03
C MET A 285 5.26 -13.61 3.24
N GLU A 286 5.00 -14.76 3.87
CA GLU A 286 5.62 -15.18 5.13
C GLU A 286 5.92 -16.70 5.15
N THR A 287 6.57 -17.17 6.21
CA THR A 287 6.84 -18.60 6.42
C THR A 287 6.05 -19.09 7.63
N ASN A 288 5.01 -19.89 7.37
CA ASN A 288 4.14 -20.37 8.45
C ASN A 288 4.88 -21.33 9.39
N GLU A 289 5.23 -20.83 10.57
CA GLU A 289 5.99 -21.58 11.56
C GLU A 289 5.14 -22.66 12.27
N CYS A 290 3.82 -22.51 12.27
CA CYS A 290 2.90 -23.50 12.85
C CYS A 290 2.90 -24.83 12.09
N LEU A 291 3.26 -24.84 10.80
CA LEU A 291 3.37 -26.08 10.02
C LEU A 291 4.53 -26.99 10.48
N HIS A 292 5.53 -26.43 11.15
CA HIS A 292 6.71 -27.17 11.60
C HIS A 292 6.72 -27.32 13.12
N ARG A 293 6.52 -28.55 13.61
CA ARG A 293 6.46 -28.86 15.06
C ARG A 293 5.49 -27.94 15.83
N ASN A 294 4.39 -27.53 15.19
CA ASN A 294 3.39 -26.63 15.77
C ASN A 294 3.97 -25.29 16.28
N GLY A 295 5.06 -24.80 15.68
CA GLY A 295 5.78 -23.61 16.15
C GLY A 295 6.39 -23.75 17.55
N GLY A 296 6.40 -24.96 18.13
CA GLY A 296 6.71 -25.16 19.55
C GLY A 296 5.61 -24.69 20.51
N CYS A 297 4.39 -24.41 20.03
CA CYS A 297 3.24 -24.09 20.87
C CYS A 297 2.54 -25.36 21.36
N TRP A 298 1.72 -25.20 22.39
CA TRP A 298 0.88 -26.25 22.93
C TRP A 298 -0.09 -26.81 21.87
N ARG A 299 -0.29 -28.13 21.90
CA ARG A 299 -1.27 -28.83 21.08
C ARG A 299 -1.87 -29.96 21.91
N ASP A 300 -3.19 -30.09 21.85
CA ASP A 300 -3.90 -31.28 22.28
C ASP A 300 -3.97 -32.26 21.11
N GLU A 301 -3.19 -33.35 21.19
CA GLU A 301 -3.16 -34.40 20.18
C GLU A 301 -4.49 -35.16 20.04
N ALA A 302 -5.31 -35.21 21.10
CA ALA A 302 -6.58 -35.94 21.06
C ALA A 302 -7.66 -35.19 20.27
N THR A 303 -7.68 -33.86 20.36
CA THR A 303 -8.69 -33.01 19.72
C THR A 303 -8.14 -32.21 18.53
N ASN A 304 -6.83 -32.31 18.30
CA ASN A 304 -6.08 -31.51 17.33
C ASN A 304 -6.21 -29.98 17.54
N VAL A 305 -6.53 -29.56 18.76
CA VAL A 305 -6.60 -28.14 19.12
C VAL A 305 -5.19 -27.63 19.38
N THR A 306 -4.84 -26.49 18.78
CA THR A 306 -3.50 -25.89 18.90
C THR A 306 -3.57 -24.45 19.38
N ALA A 307 -2.57 -24.06 20.16
CA ALA A 307 -2.30 -22.68 20.54
C ALA A 307 -1.44 -21.93 19.52
N CYS A 308 -0.92 -22.60 18.48
CA CYS A 308 -0.13 -21.94 17.46
C CYS A 308 -1.03 -21.12 16.55
N ARG A 309 -0.82 -19.81 16.57
CA ARG A 309 -1.44 -18.85 15.66
C ARG A 309 -0.35 -18.23 14.80
N ASP A 310 -0.48 -18.44 13.51
CA ASP A 310 0.41 -17.89 12.51
C ASP A 310 0.25 -16.37 12.39
N THR A 311 1.36 -15.66 12.17
CA THR A 311 1.40 -14.20 12.02
C THR A 311 2.34 -13.82 10.88
N TYR A 312 2.25 -12.59 10.39
CA TYR A 312 3.16 -12.13 9.33
C TYR A 312 4.63 -12.06 9.81
N ARG A 313 4.84 -12.03 11.12
CA ARG A 313 6.15 -11.98 11.77
C ARG A 313 6.66 -13.34 12.24
N GLY A 314 5.90 -14.41 11.99
CA GLY A 314 6.21 -15.76 12.43
C GLY A 314 4.99 -16.37 13.11
N ARG A 315 5.04 -16.56 14.43
CA ARG A 315 3.93 -17.14 15.17
C ARG A 315 3.84 -16.67 16.61
N VAL A 316 2.62 -16.64 17.12
CA VAL A 316 2.32 -16.48 18.54
C VAL A 316 1.71 -17.76 19.12
N CYS A 317 2.02 -18.05 20.37
CA CYS A 317 1.40 -19.14 21.11
C CYS A 317 0.32 -18.57 22.03
N GLU A 318 -0.95 -18.72 21.65
CA GLU A 318 -2.11 -18.17 22.36
C GLU A 318 -3.18 -19.26 22.52
N CYS A 319 -3.65 -19.49 23.75
CA CYS A 319 -4.66 -20.52 23.98
C CYS A 319 -5.96 -20.19 23.22
N PRO A 320 -6.48 -21.13 22.41
CA PRO A 320 -7.51 -20.80 21.43
C PRO A 320 -8.91 -20.76 22.04
N VAL A 321 -9.85 -20.24 21.26
CA VAL A 321 -11.29 -20.46 21.46
C VAL A 321 -11.80 -21.31 20.30
N VAL A 322 -12.14 -22.57 20.57
CA VAL A 322 -12.58 -23.53 19.54
C VAL A 322 -13.95 -24.08 19.90
N ASN A 323 -14.90 -24.04 18.96
CA ASN A 323 -16.27 -24.53 19.15
C ASN A 323 -16.96 -23.96 20.40
N GLY A 324 -16.73 -22.68 20.70
CA GLY A 324 -17.28 -22.00 21.88
C GLY A 324 -16.60 -22.39 23.21
N VAL A 325 -15.56 -23.22 23.18
CA VAL A 325 -14.75 -23.56 24.35
C VAL A 325 -13.53 -22.68 24.39
N ARG A 326 -13.39 -21.91 25.46
CA ARG A 326 -12.22 -21.09 25.73
C ARG A 326 -11.17 -21.90 26.46
N TYR A 327 -9.92 -21.79 26.03
CA TYR A 327 -8.78 -22.33 26.75
C TYR A 327 -8.00 -21.19 27.42
N ASP A 328 -7.36 -21.48 28.55
CA ASP A 328 -6.55 -20.52 29.30
C ASP A 328 -5.23 -21.16 29.74
N GLY A 329 -4.15 -20.38 29.76
CA GLY A 329 -2.79 -20.87 30.02
C GLY A 329 -1.71 -20.04 29.34
N ASP A 330 -0.51 -20.63 29.21
CA ASP A 330 0.67 -19.95 28.66
C ASP A 330 0.81 -20.08 27.13
N GLY A 331 0.01 -20.94 26.48
CA GLY A 331 0.07 -21.18 25.04
C GLY A 331 1.24 -22.07 24.59
N TYR A 332 2.29 -22.25 25.39
CA TYR A 332 3.49 -23.02 25.03
C TYR A 332 3.43 -24.45 25.54
N THR A 333 3.17 -24.60 26.84
CA THR A 333 3.19 -25.89 27.54
C THR A 333 1.83 -26.25 28.10
N HIS A 334 0.94 -25.26 28.27
CA HIS A 334 -0.32 -25.43 28.94
C HIS A 334 -1.43 -24.57 28.32
N CYS A 335 -2.51 -25.23 27.90
CA CYS A 335 -3.81 -24.62 27.71
C CYS A 335 -4.89 -25.54 28.29
N LYS A 336 -5.74 -25.00 29.16
CA LYS A 336 -6.82 -25.75 29.83
C LYS A 336 -8.18 -25.15 29.46
N ALA A 337 -9.13 -26.01 29.10
CA ALA A 337 -10.50 -25.59 28.85
C ALA A 337 -11.13 -24.96 30.11
N VAL A 338 -11.68 -23.76 29.96
CA VAL A 338 -12.30 -22.96 31.04
C VAL A 338 -13.74 -22.56 30.67
N GLY A 339 -14.50 -22.18 31.69
CA GLY A 339 -15.89 -21.72 31.55
C GLY A 339 -16.90 -22.84 31.26
N PRO A 340 -18.17 -22.48 30.98
CA PRO A 340 -19.27 -23.41 30.69
C PRO A 340 -18.97 -24.40 29.56
N GLY A 341 -18.37 -23.90 28.48
CA GLY A 341 -18.07 -24.68 27.28
C GLY A 341 -17.14 -25.88 27.53
N ARG A 342 -16.34 -25.88 28.61
CA ARG A 342 -15.43 -26.99 28.94
C ARG A 342 -16.14 -28.34 29.04
N CYS A 343 -17.42 -28.37 29.43
CA CYS A 343 -18.17 -29.61 29.59
C CYS A 343 -18.46 -30.32 28.26
N ALA A 344 -18.39 -29.59 27.14
CA ALA A 344 -18.47 -30.17 25.81
C ALA A 344 -17.21 -30.98 25.44
N LEU A 345 -16.08 -30.76 26.12
CA LEU A 345 -14.82 -31.44 25.90
C LEU A 345 -14.55 -32.43 27.02
N ASN A 346 -14.61 -33.73 26.71
CA ASN A 346 -14.33 -34.80 27.67
C ASN A 346 -15.02 -34.59 29.03
N HIS A 347 -16.26 -34.10 29.02
CA HIS A 347 -17.04 -33.80 30.23
C HIS A 347 -16.30 -32.90 31.23
N GLY A 348 -15.44 -31.98 30.76
CA GLY A 348 -14.62 -31.11 31.60
C GLY A 348 -13.66 -31.85 32.55
N GLY A 349 -13.36 -33.12 32.27
CA GLY A 349 -12.63 -34.01 33.19
C GLY A 349 -13.44 -34.47 34.40
N CYS A 350 -14.75 -34.18 34.44
CA CYS A 350 -15.65 -34.66 35.48
C CYS A 350 -16.14 -36.09 35.19
N TRP A 351 -16.66 -36.74 36.23
CA TRP A 351 -17.30 -38.05 36.09
C TRP A 351 -18.38 -38.01 35.00
N SER A 352 -18.42 -39.06 34.17
CA SER A 352 -19.48 -39.30 33.21
C SER A 352 -19.75 -40.79 33.05
N GLU A 353 -21.00 -41.15 32.75
CA GLU A 353 -21.44 -42.53 32.54
C GLU A 353 -22.56 -42.56 31.51
N THR A 354 -22.49 -43.51 30.57
CA THR A 354 -23.56 -43.75 29.58
C THR A 354 -24.42 -44.91 30.07
N LYS A 355 -25.72 -44.66 30.31
CA LYS A 355 -26.72 -45.70 30.60
C LYS A 355 -27.76 -45.73 29.50
N GLY A 356 -27.77 -46.81 28.72
CA GLY A 356 -28.59 -46.91 27.51
C GLY A 356 -28.16 -45.89 26.46
N GLU A 357 -29.10 -45.09 25.95
CA GLU A 357 -28.84 -44.02 24.94
C GLU A 357 -28.52 -42.66 25.56
N ARG A 358 -28.43 -42.54 26.89
CA ARG A 358 -28.20 -41.26 27.57
C ARG A 358 -26.86 -41.25 28.30
N THR A 359 -26.09 -40.21 28.05
CA THR A 359 -24.84 -39.90 28.76
C THR A 359 -25.12 -38.90 29.88
N PHE A 360 -24.67 -39.23 31.09
CA PHE A 360 -24.74 -38.38 32.27
C PHE A 360 -23.34 -37.85 32.60
N SER A 361 -23.25 -36.61 33.09
CA SER A 361 -21.99 -36.02 33.50
C SER A 361 -22.17 -35.15 34.74
N ALA A 362 -21.18 -35.15 35.62
CA ALA A 362 -21.08 -34.25 36.77
C ALA A 362 -20.54 -32.85 36.38
N CYS A 363 -20.24 -32.61 35.10
CA CYS A 363 -19.78 -31.31 34.65
C CYS A 363 -20.95 -30.32 34.57
N SER A 364 -20.92 -29.29 35.41
CA SER A 364 -21.88 -28.19 35.32
C SER A 364 -21.48 -27.21 34.23
N LEU A 365 -22.43 -27.01 33.29
CA LEU A 365 -22.48 -25.86 32.38
C LEU A 365 -22.52 -24.57 33.20
#